data_AF-A0A1G7KFZ5-F1
#
_entry.id   AF-A0A1G7KFZ5-F1
#
_cell.length_a   1.000
_cell.length_b   1.000
_cell.length_c   1.000
_cell.angle_alpha   90.00
_cell.angle_beta   90.00
_cell.angle_gamma   90.00
#
_symmetry.space_group_name_H-M   'P 1'
#
loop_
_entity.id
_entity.type
_entity.pdbx_description
1 polymer ?
#
loop_
_entity_poly.entity_id
_entity_poly.type
_entity_poly.pdbx_seq_one_letter_code
_entity_poly.pdbx_strand_id
1 'polypeptide(L)'
;MSNRQGRYNKLEVERSGLPVYIPRSSRLTSKPYRFAVLMSKSRCQRFDLPVNRGESPAAFLYAANAGTGTNDLTHRYYPLFDRTEAMADDESARLYPHEIMQPD
;
A
#
# COMPACT_ATOMS: atom_id res chain seq x y z
N MET A 1 6.49 12.04 -7.97
CA MET A 1 7.64 11.14 -7.82
C MET A 1 7.74 10.77 -6.36
N SER A 2 7.83 9.47 -6.06
CA SER A 2 8.00 9.03 -4.67
C SER A 2 9.29 9.59 -4.05
N ASN A 3 9.29 9.73 -2.74
CA ASN A 3 10.48 10.14 -1.98
C ASN A 3 11.54 9.02 -1.94
N ARG A 4 12.69 9.28 -1.30
CA ARG A 4 13.79 8.28 -1.15
C ARG A 4 13.34 6.96 -0.48
N GLN A 5 12.25 6.98 0.28
CA GLN A 5 11.69 5.82 0.97
C GLN A 5 10.59 5.12 0.15
N GLY A 6 10.34 5.56 -1.09
CA GLY A 6 9.30 5.02 -1.96
C GLY A 6 7.87 5.43 -1.58
N ARG A 7 7.71 6.44 -0.71
CA ARG A 7 6.40 6.97 -0.29
C ARG A 7 5.96 8.10 -1.21
N TYR A 8 4.65 8.23 -1.37
CA TYR A 8 4.00 9.20 -2.24
C TYR A 8 3.36 10.31 -1.42
N ASN A 9 3.22 11.49 -2.02
CA ASN A 9 2.45 12.59 -1.44
C ASN A 9 1.00 12.58 -1.92
N LYS A 10 0.17 13.41 -1.29
CA LYS A 10 -1.27 13.49 -1.58
C LYS A 10 -1.57 13.79 -3.06
N LEU A 11 -0.87 14.75 -3.65
CA LEU A 11 -1.11 15.18 -5.03
C LEU A 11 -0.83 14.04 -6.04
N GLU A 12 0.20 13.23 -5.79
CA GLU A 12 0.53 12.08 -6.63
C GLU A 12 -0.51 10.98 -6.55
N VAL A 13 -0.98 10.70 -5.34
CA VAL A 13 -2.03 9.70 -5.10
C VAL A 13 -3.34 10.14 -5.74
N GLU A 14 -3.74 11.40 -5.59
CA GLU A 14 -4.94 11.94 -6.25
C GLU A 14 -4.82 11.86 -7.78
N ARG A 15 -3.66 12.21 -8.35
CA ARG A 15 -3.42 12.11 -9.80
C ARG A 15 -3.41 10.67 -10.33
N SER A 16 -3.10 9.69 -9.49
CA SER A 16 -3.11 8.28 -9.89
C SER A 16 -4.52 7.72 -10.09
N GLY A 17 -5.54 8.30 -9.43
CA GLY A 17 -6.90 7.78 -9.41
C GLY A 17 -7.05 6.43 -8.69
N LEU A 18 -6.01 5.92 -8.04
CA LEU A 18 -6.00 4.62 -7.38
C LEU A 18 -6.67 4.67 -6.00
N PRO A 19 -7.24 3.54 -5.54
CA PRO A 19 -7.84 3.45 -4.22
C PRO A 19 -6.83 3.71 -3.11
N VAL A 20 -7.28 4.41 -2.08
CA VAL A 20 -6.49 4.70 -0.88
C VAL A 20 -7.18 4.10 0.30
N TYR A 21 -6.48 3.31 1.10
CA TYR A 21 -6.98 2.91 2.39
C TYR A 21 -6.55 3.85 3.50
N ILE A 22 -7.50 4.11 4.39
CA ILE A 22 -7.33 4.93 5.57
C ILE A 22 -7.52 4.04 6.81
N PRO A 23 -6.46 3.70 7.56
CA PRO A 23 -6.53 2.78 8.70
C PRO A 23 -7.50 3.22 9.79
N ARG A 24 -7.54 4.52 10.07
CA ARG A 24 -8.42 5.08 11.10
C ARG A 24 -9.91 4.84 10.82
N SER A 25 -10.30 4.75 9.54
CA SER A 25 -11.69 4.51 9.15
C SER A 25 -11.94 3.09 8.67
N SER A 26 -10.90 2.24 8.62
CA SER A 26 -10.93 0.89 8.04
C SER A 26 -11.62 0.83 6.67
N ARG A 27 -11.45 1.88 5.85
CA ARG A 27 -12.15 2.07 4.57
C ARG A 27 -11.18 2.41 3.46
N LEU A 28 -11.48 1.92 2.26
CA LEU A 28 -10.90 2.41 1.01
C LEU A 28 -11.73 3.56 0.45
N THR A 29 -11.07 4.56 -0.13
CA THR A 29 -11.71 5.73 -0.76
C THR A 29 -12.50 5.37 -2.02
N SER A 30 -12.07 4.32 -2.73
CA SER A 30 -12.79 3.67 -3.82
C SER A 30 -12.64 2.15 -3.66
N LYS A 31 -13.57 1.33 -4.17
CA LYS A 31 -13.47 -0.14 -4.02
C LYS A 31 -12.35 -0.68 -4.91
N PRO A 32 -11.19 -1.14 -4.38
CA PRO A 32 -10.43 -2.17 -5.07
C PRO A 32 -11.33 -3.41 -5.10
N TYR A 33 -11.29 -4.17 -6.17
CA TYR A 33 -12.04 -5.40 -6.41
C TYR A 33 -12.10 -6.34 -5.17
N ARG A 34 -13.19 -7.12 -5.07
CA ARG A 34 -13.70 -7.78 -3.84
C ARG A 34 -12.72 -8.71 -3.09
N PHE A 35 -11.62 -9.13 -3.69
CA PHE A 35 -10.70 -10.15 -3.15
C PHE A 35 -9.20 -9.79 -3.30
N ALA A 36 -8.85 -8.51 -3.30
CA ALA A 36 -7.47 -8.08 -3.52
C ALA A 36 -6.54 -8.39 -2.33
N VAL A 37 -5.43 -9.10 -2.55
CA VAL A 37 -4.30 -9.18 -1.61
C VAL A 37 -3.32 -8.05 -1.96
N LEU A 38 -3.44 -6.94 -1.25
CA LEU A 38 -2.65 -5.73 -1.47
C LEU A 38 -1.48 -5.67 -0.47
N MET A 39 -0.24 -5.59 -0.94
CA MET A 39 0.93 -5.69 -0.06
C MET A 39 1.89 -4.52 -0.25
N SER A 40 2.49 -4.05 0.85
CA SER A 40 3.59 -3.08 0.78
C SER A 40 4.85 -3.74 0.21
N LYS A 41 5.81 -2.93 -0.25
CA LYS A 41 7.08 -3.44 -0.79
C LYS A 41 7.85 -4.30 0.22
N SER A 42 7.88 -3.93 1.49
CA SER A 42 8.54 -4.71 2.55
C SER A 42 7.84 -6.05 2.77
N ARG A 43 6.51 -6.06 2.74
CA ARG A 43 5.73 -7.29 2.88
C ARG A 43 5.92 -8.20 1.68
N CYS A 44 5.92 -7.68 0.46
CA CYS A 44 6.29 -8.41 -0.74
C CYS A 44 7.66 -9.13 -0.61
N GLN A 45 8.66 -8.48 -0.01
CA GLN A 45 9.97 -9.10 0.25
C GLN A 45 9.91 -10.22 1.28
N ARG A 46 9.08 -10.09 2.32
CA ARG A 46 8.92 -11.13 3.36
C ARG A 46 8.31 -12.43 2.86
N PHE A 47 7.53 -12.36 1.77
CA PHE A 47 6.88 -13.52 1.14
C PHE A 47 7.61 -13.95 -0.15
N ASP A 48 8.85 -13.51 -0.38
CA ASP A 48 9.63 -13.83 -1.59
C ASP A 48 8.91 -13.48 -2.91
N LEU A 49 8.05 -12.45 -2.89
CA LEU A 49 7.31 -11.92 -4.04
C LEU A 49 7.74 -10.49 -4.38
N PRO A 50 9.01 -10.26 -4.78
CA PRO A 50 9.56 -8.93 -4.95
C PRO A 50 8.76 -8.08 -5.96
N VAL A 51 8.77 -6.77 -5.74
CA VAL A 51 8.19 -5.80 -6.67
C VAL A 51 9.14 -5.62 -7.85
N ASN A 52 8.63 -5.81 -9.06
CA ASN A 52 9.42 -5.68 -10.29
C ASN A 52 9.78 -4.22 -10.58
N ARG A 53 10.88 -4.01 -11.30
CA ARG A 53 11.29 -2.66 -11.73
C ARG A 53 10.26 -2.12 -12.74
N GLY A 54 9.61 -1.02 -12.38
CA GLY A 54 8.55 -0.40 -13.21
C GLY A 54 7.16 -0.94 -12.94
N GLU A 55 6.99 -1.82 -11.95
CA GLU A 55 5.68 -2.28 -11.52
C GLU A 55 4.88 -1.12 -10.91
N SER A 56 3.65 -0.96 -11.38
CA SER A 56 2.74 0.08 -10.90
C SER A 56 2.02 -0.37 -9.63
N PRO A 57 1.81 0.53 -8.66
CA PRO A 57 0.96 0.23 -7.52
C PRO A 57 -0.49 -0.02 -7.97
N ALA A 58 -1.20 -0.87 -7.23
CA ALA A 58 -2.63 -1.11 -7.38
C ALA A 58 -3.48 -0.27 -6.42
N ALA A 59 -2.90 0.15 -5.28
CA ALA A 59 -3.55 0.98 -4.27
C ALA A 59 -2.50 1.75 -3.44
N PHE A 60 -2.98 2.59 -2.52
CA PHE A 60 -2.14 3.26 -1.54
C PHE A 60 -2.65 3.07 -0.12
N LEU A 61 -1.72 3.04 0.83
CA LEU A 61 -1.99 3.04 2.26
C LEU A 61 -1.63 4.41 2.85
N TYR A 62 -2.61 5.10 3.45
CA TYR A 62 -2.37 6.32 4.19
C TYR A 62 -1.81 6.04 5.59
N ALA A 63 -0.73 6.71 5.95
CA ALA A 63 -0.10 6.63 7.26
C ALA A 63 0.14 8.02 7.84
N ALA A 64 -0.63 8.39 8.86
CA ALA A 64 -0.58 9.74 9.45
C ALA A 64 0.80 10.11 10.04
N ASN A 65 1.51 9.12 10.58
CA ASN A 65 2.81 9.28 11.24
C ASN A 65 4.01 9.06 10.30
N ALA A 66 3.78 8.84 9.00
CA ALA A 66 4.86 8.71 8.05
C ALA A 66 5.67 10.02 7.98
N GLY A 67 6.97 9.91 8.23
CA GLY A 67 7.88 11.05 8.26
C GLY A 67 8.12 11.64 9.65
N THR A 68 7.50 11.10 10.70
CA THR A 68 7.83 11.50 12.09
C THR A 68 9.33 11.32 12.33
N GLY A 69 9.99 12.37 12.83
CA GLY A 69 11.44 12.41 13.03
C GLY A 69 12.26 12.78 11.78
N THR A 70 11.61 13.11 10.66
CA THR A 70 12.27 13.61 9.44
C THR A 70 11.66 14.93 8.98
N ASN A 71 12.30 15.59 8.01
CA ASN A 71 11.77 16.82 7.40
C ASN A 71 10.70 16.54 6.32
N ASP A 72 10.42 15.27 6.01
CA ASP A 72 9.48 14.88 4.97
C ASP A 72 8.15 14.40 5.58
N LEU A 73 7.29 15.38 5.86
CA LEU A 73 5.97 15.19 6.45
C LEU A 73 4.85 15.10 5.41
N THR A 74 5.18 15.18 4.12
CA THR A 74 4.19 15.25 3.02
C THR A 74 4.00 13.92 2.31
N HIS A 75 5.02 13.04 2.30
CA HIS A 75 4.95 11.72 1.68
C HIS A 75 4.40 10.67 2.65
N ARG A 76 3.06 10.71 2.86
CA ARG A 76 2.34 9.87 3.83
C ARG A 76 1.69 8.61 3.26
N TYR A 77 1.91 8.31 1.99
CA TYR A 77 1.22 7.24 1.30
C TYR A 77 2.19 6.15 0.86
N TYR A 78 1.95 4.92 1.29
CA TYR A 78 2.74 3.76 0.88
C TYR A 78 2.10 3.09 -0.35
N PRO A 79 2.85 2.77 -1.40
CA PRO A 79 2.32 2.01 -2.52
C PRO A 79 2.01 0.57 -2.08
N LEU A 80 0.88 0.06 -2.54
CA LEU A 80 0.46 -1.32 -2.37
C LEU A 80 0.41 -2.01 -3.73
N PHE A 81 0.92 -3.24 -3.79
CA PHE A 81 1.02 -4.06 -4.99
C PHE A 81 0.07 -5.25 -4.90
N ASP A 82 -0.53 -5.62 -6.03
CA ASP A 82 -1.45 -6.75 -6.09
C ASP A 82 -0.67 -8.07 -6.15
N ARG A 83 -0.93 -8.96 -5.18
CA ARG A 83 -0.38 -10.31 -5.13
C ARG A 83 -1.48 -11.37 -5.02
N THR A 84 -2.71 -11.02 -5.40
CA THR A 84 -3.88 -11.89 -5.30
C THR A 84 -3.66 -13.25 -5.97
N GLU A 85 -3.11 -13.26 -7.20
CA GLU A 85 -2.85 -14.52 -7.92
C GLU A 85 -1.76 -15.36 -7.23
N ALA A 86 -0.65 -14.73 -6.83
CA ALA A 86 0.47 -15.42 -6.21
C ALA A 86 0.16 -15.94 -4.80
N MET A 87 -0.79 -15.31 -4.10
CA MET A 87 -1.17 -15.63 -2.72
C MET A 87 -2.58 -16.22 -2.60
N ALA A 88 -3.18 -16.68 -3.71
CA ALA A 88 -4.55 -17.18 -3.73
C ALA A 88 -4.78 -18.33 -2.73
N ASP A 89 -3.76 -19.20 -2.59
CA ASP A 89 -3.77 -20.40 -1.75
C ASP A 89 -3.07 -20.21 -0.39
N ASP A 90 -2.51 -19.02 -0.13
CA ASP A 90 -1.83 -18.72 1.14
C ASP A 90 -2.75 -17.93 2.07
N GLU A 91 -3.37 -18.65 3.02
CA GLU A 91 -4.25 -18.04 4.02
C GLU A 91 -3.54 -17.03 4.92
N SER A 92 -2.22 -17.14 5.12
CA SER A 92 -1.44 -16.19 5.91
C SER A 92 -1.27 -14.82 5.23
N ALA A 93 -1.54 -14.79 3.92
CA ALA A 93 -1.57 -13.57 3.12
C ALA A 93 -2.98 -13.06 2.82
N ARG A 94 -4.02 -13.86 3.09
CA ARG A 94 -5.42 -13.42 3.13
C ARG A 94 -5.63 -12.51 4.34
N LEU A 95 -5.14 -11.30 4.22
CA LEU A 95 -5.37 -10.26 5.20
C LEU A 95 -6.74 -9.66 4.93
N TYR A 96 -7.60 -9.63 5.94
CA TYR A 96 -8.85 -8.91 5.83
C TYR A 96 -8.59 -7.40 5.67
N PRO A 97 -9.56 -6.59 5.16
CA PRO A 97 -9.39 -5.14 4.99
C PRO A 97 -8.98 -4.37 6.24
N HIS A 98 -9.00 -4.98 7.43
CA HIS A 98 -8.53 -4.40 8.70
C HIS A 98 -7.13 -4.88 9.12
N GLU A 99 -6.58 -5.94 8.50
CA GLU A 99 -5.28 -6.51 8.84
C GLU A 99 -4.15 -6.04 7.91
N ILE A 100 -4.47 -5.66 6.66
CA ILE A 100 -3.48 -5.30 5.63
C ILE A 100 -2.67 -4.03 5.97
N MET A 101 -3.23 -3.15 6.80
CA MET A 101 -2.98 -1.72 6.60
C MET A 101 -2.47 -0.97 7.81
N GLN A 102 -1.70 -1.65 8.64
CA GLN A 102 -0.69 -0.97 9.43
C GLN A 102 0.64 -1.08 8.67
N PRO A 103 1.27 0.05 8.30
CA PRO A 103 2.66 -0.04 7.85
C PRO A 103 3.52 -0.52 9.03
N ASP A 104 4.45 -1.45 8.76
CA ASP A 104 5.55 -1.77 9.69
C ASP A 104 6.33 -0.48 10.04
#